data_AF-A0A454TR24-F1
#
_entry.id   AF-A0A454TR24-F1
#
_cell.length_a   1.000
_cell.length_b   1.000
_cell.length_c   1.000
_cell.angle_alpha   90.00
_cell.angle_beta   90.00
_cell.angle_gamma   90.00
#
_symmetry.space_group_name_H-M   'P 1'
#
loop_
_entity.id
_entity.type
_entity.pdbx_description
1 polymer ?
#
loop_
_entity_poly.entity_id
_entity_poly.type
_entity_poly.pdbx_seq_one_letter_code
_entity_poly.pdbx_strand_id
1 'polypeptide(L)'
;MKHLIGNPSEIGAIIRAARKAQRLRQDDAAGSVGVSESFMVKVERGAETVQWGKLFQILEGLGARVTVDIPEASPELLSNEIARVRQRADRWQLRATARREAAAKKSASNG
;
A
#
# COMPACT_ATOMS: atom_id res chain seq x y z
N MET A 1 3.47 3.09 20.75
CA MET A 1 3.28 4.55 20.80
C MET A 1 2.27 4.95 19.74
N LYS A 2 1.35 5.87 20.04
CA LYS A 2 0.45 6.48 19.04
C LYS A 2 0.97 7.88 18.74
N HIS A 3 0.95 8.29 17.47
CA HIS A 3 1.35 9.63 17.01
C HIS A 3 0.26 10.17 16.07
N LEU A 4 -0.17 11.42 16.28
CA LEU A 4 -1.13 12.08 15.40
C LEU A 4 -0.39 12.65 14.20
N ILE A 5 -0.78 12.23 12.99
CA ILE A 5 -0.17 12.69 11.74
C ILE A 5 -0.85 13.98 11.30
N GLY A 6 -0.14 15.11 11.34
CA GLY A 6 -0.66 16.41 10.93
C GLY A 6 -0.55 16.70 9.43
N ASN A 7 0.43 16.08 8.75
CA ASN A 7 0.64 16.23 7.32
C ASN A 7 1.29 14.99 6.70
N PRO A 8 1.24 14.81 5.35
CA PRO A 8 1.76 13.61 4.70
C PRO A 8 3.26 13.34 4.93
N SER A 9 4.07 14.38 5.13
CA SER A 9 5.52 14.22 5.30
C SER A 9 5.89 13.53 6.62
N GLU A 10 5.06 13.64 7.66
CA GLU A 10 5.26 12.98 8.96
C GLU A 10 5.22 11.46 8.86
N ILE A 11 4.53 10.90 7.86
CA ILE A 11 4.55 9.45 7.60
C ILE A 11 5.98 8.98 7.27
N GLY A 12 6.74 9.78 6.53
CA GLY A 12 8.15 9.50 6.22
C GLY A 12 9.02 9.43 7.48
N ALA A 13 8.77 10.32 8.44
CA ALA A 13 9.46 10.33 9.73
C ALA A 13 9.11 9.08 10.57
N ILE A 14 7.85 8.65 10.57
CA ILE A 14 7.39 7.42 11.25
C ILE A 14 8.10 6.19 10.66
N ILE A 15 8.16 6.08 9.33
CA ILE A 15 8.85 4.98 8.64
C ILE A 15 10.34 4.97 8.99
N ARG A 16 10.98 6.13 8.97
CA ARG A 16 12.39 6.28 9.35
C ARG A 16 12.64 5.86 10.80
N ALA A 17 11.74 6.23 11.71
CA ALA A 17 11.83 5.84 13.12
C ALA A 17 11.66 4.32 13.29
N ALA A 18 10.68 3.70 12.62
CA ALA A 18 10.45 2.27 12.65
C ALA A 18 11.67 1.49 12.13
N ARG A 19 12.24 1.92 10.99
CA ARG A 19 13.46 1.31 10.45
C ARG A 19 14.65 1.43 11.41
N LYS A 20 14.87 2.62 11.97
CA LYS A 20 15.97 2.85 12.93
C LYS A 20 15.80 2.04 14.22
N ALA A 21 14.59 1.85 14.71
CA ALA A 21 14.31 1.01 15.87
C ALA A 21 14.73 -0.46 15.63
N GLN A 22 14.64 -0.92 14.37
CA GLN A 22 15.08 -2.25 13.93
C GLN A 22 16.56 -2.28 13.51
N ARG A 23 17.29 -1.16 13.60
CA ARG A 23 18.71 -1.02 13.21
C ARG A 23 19.01 -1.37 11.74
N LEU A 24 18.03 -1.24 10.86
CA LEU A 24 18.18 -1.53 9.43
C LEU A 24 18.76 -0.33 8.68
N ARG A 25 19.63 -0.56 7.69
CA ARG A 25 20.00 0.46 6.70
C ARG A 25 18.87 0.64 5.67
N GLN A 26 18.92 1.73 4.90
CA GLN A 26 17.84 2.06 3.95
C GLN A 26 17.74 1.04 2.82
N ASP A 27 18.88 0.60 2.28
CA ASP A 27 18.98 -0.48 1.29
C ASP A 27 18.52 -1.83 1.85
N ASP A 28 18.93 -2.18 3.08
CA ASP A 28 18.49 -3.42 3.73
C ASP A 28 16.96 -3.47 3.88
N ALA A 29 16.37 -2.37 4.38
CA ALA A 29 14.93 -2.26 4.54
C ALA A 29 14.19 -2.18 3.20
N ALA A 30 14.78 -1.53 2.19
CA ALA A 30 14.18 -1.45 0.86
C ALA A 30 14.15 -2.84 0.19
N GLY A 31 15.26 -3.58 0.30
CA GLY A 31 15.38 -4.94 -0.21
C GLY A 31 14.40 -5.90 0.47
N SER A 32 14.26 -5.83 1.80
CA SER A 32 13.37 -6.73 2.55
C SER A 32 11.89 -6.54 2.22
N VAL A 33 11.48 -5.31 1.93
CA VAL A 33 10.08 -5.00 1.60
C VAL A 33 9.81 -4.96 0.10
N GLY A 34 10.82 -5.15 -0.77
CA GLY A 34 10.65 -5.21 -2.22
C GLY A 34 10.43 -3.85 -2.90
N VAL A 35 11.13 -2.81 -2.44
CA VAL A 35 11.17 -1.47 -3.08
C VAL A 35 12.60 -1.06 -3.40
N SER A 36 12.80 -0.02 -4.22
CA SER A 36 14.15 0.52 -4.45
C SER A 36 14.62 1.36 -3.26
N GLU A 37 15.94 1.39 -3.01
CA GLU A 37 16.53 2.29 -2.00
C GLU A 37 16.17 3.75 -2.27
N SER A 38 16.21 4.18 -3.53
CA SER A 38 15.80 5.54 -3.94
C SER A 38 14.36 5.86 -3.57
N PHE A 39 13.47 4.87 -3.65
CA PHE A 39 12.08 5.01 -3.22
C PHE A 39 11.98 5.10 -1.69
N MET A 40 12.70 4.24 -0.96
CA MET A 40 12.78 4.32 0.51
C MET A 40 13.26 5.70 0.98
N VAL A 41 14.32 6.25 0.36
CA VAL A 41 14.82 7.60 0.65
C VAL A 41 13.76 8.66 0.37
N LYS A 42 13.05 8.57 -0.77
CA LYS A 42 11.98 9.50 -1.14
C LYS A 42 10.84 9.48 -0.12
N VAL A 43 10.45 8.30 0.35
CA VAL A 43 9.42 8.11 1.37
C VAL A 43 9.85 8.70 2.70
N GLU A 44 11.06 8.38 3.19
CA GLU A 44 11.54 8.88 4.48
C GLU A 44 11.72 10.41 4.53
N ARG A 45 11.92 11.05 3.38
CA ARG A 45 11.96 12.51 3.26
C ARG A 45 10.57 13.16 3.21
N GLY A 46 9.51 12.35 3.20
CA GLY A 46 8.13 12.85 3.20
C GLY A 46 7.70 13.45 1.86
N ALA A 47 8.22 12.93 0.74
CA ALA A 47 7.85 13.45 -0.58
C ALA A 47 6.34 13.32 -0.84
N GLU A 48 5.74 14.38 -1.40
CA GLU A 48 4.30 14.44 -1.65
C GLU A 48 3.82 13.40 -2.68
N THR A 49 4.69 13.04 -3.63
CA THR A 49 4.36 12.14 -4.75
C THR A 49 4.77 10.68 -4.48
N VAL A 50 4.39 10.17 -3.31
CA VAL A 50 4.61 8.76 -2.95
C VAL A 50 3.43 7.90 -3.41
N GLN A 51 3.73 6.77 -4.05
CA GLN A 51 2.72 5.80 -4.44
C GLN A 51 2.19 5.09 -3.19
N TRP A 52 0.91 5.29 -2.89
CA TRP A 52 0.25 4.73 -1.70
C TRP A 52 0.42 3.21 -1.56
N GLY A 53 0.32 2.45 -2.66
CA GLY A 53 0.51 0.99 -2.62
C GLY A 53 1.88 0.59 -2.06
N LYS A 54 2.96 1.22 -2.54
CA LYS A 54 4.33 0.95 -2.06
C LYS A 54 4.58 1.51 -0.65
N LEU A 55 3.90 2.60 -0.29
CA LEU A 55 3.94 3.12 1.08
C LEU A 55 3.40 2.10 2.08
N PHE A 56 2.22 1.53 1.78
CA PHE A 56 1.62 0.50 2.62
C PHE A 56 2.43 -0.79 2.65
N GLN A 57 3.07 -1.16 1.54
CA GLN A 57 4.04 -2.28 1.48
C GLN A 57 5.22 -2.07 2.44
N ILE A 58 5.80 -0.86 2.50
CA ILE A 58 6.87 -0.54 3.46
C ILE A 58 6.37 -0.61 4.90
N LEU A 59 5.20 -0.02 5.19
CA LEU A 59 4.62 -0.02 6.53
C LEU A 59 4.37 -1.44 7.03
N GLU A 60 3.76 -2.30 6.19
CA GLU A 60 3.53 -3.71 6.49
C GLU A 60 4.86 -4.46 6.72
N GLY A 61 5.84 -4.28 5.84
CA GLY A 61 7.14 -4.94 5.96
C GLY A 61 7.96 -4.51 7.18
N LEU A 62 7.75 -3.28 7.68
CA LEU A 62 8.33 -2.81 8.94
C LEU A 62 7.46 -3.14 10.17
N GLY A 63 6.33 -3.83 10.00
CA GLY A 63 5.40 -4.17 11.08
C GLY A 63 4.62 -2.99 11.65
N ALA A 64 4.56 -1.87 10.93
CA ALA A 64 3.81 -0.68 11.31
C ALA A 64 2.33 -0.83 10.93
N ARG A 65 1.43 -0.54 11.87
CA ARG A 65 -0.01 -0.57 11.66
C ARG A 65 -0.55 0.85 11.51
N VAL A 66 -1.41 1.06 10.51
CA VAL A 66 -2.15 2.31 10.34
C VAL A 66 -3.55 2.13 10.94
N THR A 67 -3.95 3.04 11.80
CA THR A 67 -5.30 3.11 12.35
C THR A 67 -5.80 4.53 12.15
N VAL A 68 -7.01 4.66 11.64
CA VAL A 68 -7.69 5.94 11.45
C VAL A 68 -8.84 5.99 12.45
N ASP A 69 -8.88 7.06 13.22
CA ASP A 69 -9.99 7.34 14.12
C ASP A 69 -11.01 8.21 13.39
N ILE A 70 -12.28 7.78 13.39
CA ILE A 70 -13.39 8.45 12.70
C ILE A 70 -14.58 8.47 13.66
N PRO A 71 -14.65 9.46 14.57
CA PRO A 71 -15.61 9.46 15.66
C PRO A 71 -17.07 9.53 15.19
N GLU A 72 -17.34 10.11 14.03
CA GLU A 72 -18.69 10.30 13.49
C GLU A 72 -19.21 9.10 12.68
N ALA A 73 -18.36 8.12 12.34
CA ALA A 73 -18.74 7.00 11.49
C ALA A 73 -19.23 5.79 12.30
N SER A 74 -20.36 5.20 11.89
CA SER A 74 -20.81 3.93 12.46
C SER A 74 -19.99 2.75 11.92
N PRO A 75 -19.79 1.67 12.71
CA PRO A 75 -19.12 0.46 12.25
C PRO A 75 -19.75 -0.16 11.00
N GLU A 76 -21.07 -0.07 10.86
CA GLU A 76 -21.83 -0.60 9.73
C GLU A 76 -21.52 0.21 8.46
N LEU A 77 -21.51 1.54 8.55
CA LEU A 77 -21.18 2.41 7.43
C LEU A 77 -19.76 2.12 6.91
N LEU A 78 -18.79 2.00 7.82
CA LEU A 78 -17.41 1.67 7.47
C LEU A 78 -17.32 0.30 6.77
N SER A 79 -17.98 -0.71 7.33
CA SER A 79 -17.97 -2.07 6.79
C SER A 79 -18.59 -2.13 5.39
N ASN A 80 -19.68 -1.39 5.18
CA ASN A 80 -20.37 -1.31 3.89
C ASN A 80 -19.50 -0.63 2.81
N GLU A 81 -18.81 0.46 3.13
CA GLU A 81 -17.93 1.12 2.15
C GLU A 81 -16.69 0.28 1.81
N ILE A 82 -16.08 -0.39 2.80
CA ILE A 82 -14.97 -1.32 2.56
C ILE A 82 -15.41 -2.48 1.66
N ALA A 83 -16.57 -3.08 1.94
CA ALA A 83 -17.12 -4.18 1.15
C ALA A 83 -17.38 -3.74 -0.30
N ARG A 84 -17.94 -2.54 -0.51
CA ARG A 84 -18.21 -1.99 -1.84
C ARG A 84 -16.93 -1.80 -2.66
N VAL A 85 -15.86 -1.29 -2.05
CA VAL A 85 -14.56 -1.12 -2.73
C VAL A 85 -13.97 -2.47 -3.12
N ARG A 86 -14.00 -3.46 -2.21
CA ARG A 86 -13.52 -4.83 -2.49
C ARG A 86 -14.27 -5.47 -3.66
N GLN A 87 -15.60 -5.43 -3.64
CA GLN A 87 -16.43 -5.94 -4.74
C GLN A 87 -16.12 -5.26 -6.08
N ARG A 88 -15.83 -3.95 -6.10
CA ARG A 88 -15.42 -3.25 -7.33
C ARG A 88 -14.07 -3.74 -7.84
N ALA A 89 -13.09 -3.93 -6.95
CA ALA A 89 -11.79 -4.46 -7.30
C ALA A 89 -11.87 -5.89 -7.85
N ASP A 90 -12.63 -6.76 -7.18
CA ASP A 90 -12.83 -8.16 -7.59
C ASP A 90 -13.47 -8.26 -8.98
N ARG A 91 -14.50 -7.44 -9.24
CA ARG A 91 -15.12 -7.38 -10.58
C ARG A 91 -14.14 -6.91 -11.66
N TRP A 92 -13.23 -6.00 -11.34
CA TRP A 92 -12.22 -5.55 -12.30
C TRP A 92 -11.19 -6.66 -12.57
N GLN A 93 -10.74 -7.37 -11.53
CA GLN A 93 -9.85 -8.52 -11.67
C GLN A 93 -10.48 -9.65 -12.49
N LEU A 94 -11.74 -10.02 -12.19
CA LEU A 94 -12.49 -11.04 -12.94
C LEU A 94 -12.64 -10.68 -14.42
N ARG A 95 -12.86 -9.40 -14.73
CA ARG A 95 -12.93 -8.91 -16.12
C ARG A 95 -11.56 -8.96 -16.79
N ALA A 96 -10.48 -8.65 -16.08
CA ALA A 96 -9.12 -8.71 -16.61
C ALA A 96 -8.68 -10.15 -16.91
N THR A 97 -8.99 -11.10 -16.03
CA THR A 97 -8.72 -12.53 -16.26
C THR A 97 -9.52 -13.08 -17.43
N ALA A 98 -10.84 -12.82 -17.47
CA ALA A 98 -11.69 -13.26 -18.58
C ALA A 98 -11.24 -12.69 -19.95
N ARG A 99 -10.78 -11.43 -19.99
CA ARG A 99 -10.19 -10.82 -21.20
C ARG A 99 -8.90 -11.53 -21.64
N ARG A 100 -8.01 -11.88 -20.70
CA ARG A 100 -6.79 -12.65 -21.01
C ARG A 100 -7.10 -14.04 -21.55
N GLU A 101 -8.05 -14.75 -20.94
CA GLU A 101 -8.47 -16.08 -21.39
C GLU A 101 -9.11 -16.04 -22.78
N ALA A 102 -9.98 -15.05 -23.05
CA ALA A 102 -10.58 -14.87 -24.36
C ALA A 102 -9.53 -14.55 -25.44
N ALA A 103 -8.52 -13.72 -25.11
CA ALA A 103 -7.41 -13.44 -26.01
C ALA A 103 -6.57 -14.69 -26.32
N ALA A 104 -6.27 -15.51 -25.31
CA ALA A 104 -5.52 -16.76 -25.47
C ALA A 104 -6.27 -17.80 -26.32
N LYS A 105 -7.59 -17.93 -26.15
CA LYS A 105 -8.43 -18.79 -27.00
C LYS A 105 -8.47 -18.32 -28.46
N LYS A 106 -8.52 -17.01 -28.69
CA LYS A 106 -8.54 -16.41 -30.03
C LYS A 106 -7.22 -16.61 -30.78
N SER A 107 -6.08 -16.56 -30.08
CA SER A 107 -4.76 -16.86 -30.70
C SER A 107 -4.57 -18.35 -31.00
N ALA A 108 -5.14 -19.26 -30.19
CA ALA A 108 -5.04 -20.70 -30.43
C ALA A 108 -5.94 -21.21 -31.58
N SER A 109 -6.97 -20.44 -31.95
CA SER A 109 -7.89 -20.76 -33.06
C SER A 109 -7.44 -20.21 -34.42
N ASN A 110 -6.43 -19.33 -34.45
CA ASN A 110 -5.99 -18.61 -35.65
C ASN A 110 -4.61 -19.09 -36.15
N GLY A 111 -4.03 -20.12 -35.54
CA GLY A 111 -2.81 -20.80 -35.97
C GLY A 111 -3.09 -22.25 -36.30
#